data_AF-A0A497QP72-F1
#
_entry.id   AF-A0A497QP72-F1
#
_cell.length_a   1.000
_cell.length_b   1.000
_cell.length_c   1.000
_cell.angle_alpha   90.00
_cell.angle_beta   90.00
_cell.angle_gamma   90.00
#
_symmetry.space_group_name_H-M   'P 1'
#
loop_
_entity.id
_entity.type
_entity.pdbx_description
1 polymer ?
#
loop_
_entity_poly.entity_id
_entity_poly.type
_entity_poly.pdbx_seq_one_letter_code
_entity_poly.pdbx_strand_id
1 'polypeptide(L)'
;MFSTEKAKSQDISPSSLHPLQNGAFIRELIALFRKQPITLSSSQLIEAFSQFKHLPYRWSGRKVKIFLSQQGFLSYQRSKPAGYILDISAIDEFRKKGIIEEEVKKSKSESSKKPKISSTSITVSQESILQTIPNFPQYLLKRMPKQARSAFRLGLSQINSLSSKKIDIMIEYLTAAKIFFDTSYTNERELVAAIDQKIRFMSEISEKRHNENVDKIFQKTFTEFYNSGKFSSIIKNWGEKYQIEECAYQIWKKMGRKAKKILISDYALRKMIVSTLKEKFPEKSA
;
A
#
# COMPACT_ATOMS: atom_id res chain seq x y z
N MET A 1 -52.43 2.87 -37.31
CA MET A 1 -50.96 2.83 -37.27
C MET A 1 -50.48 3.80 -36.21
N PHE A 2 -50.13 3.31 -35.01
CA PHE A 2 -49.39 4.10 -34.01
C PHE A 2 -48.45 3.14 -33.29
N SER A 3 -47.17 3.25 -33.62
CA SER A 3 -46.08 2.57 -32.92
C SER A 3 -45.73 3.38 -31.68
N THR A 4 -46.00 2.82 -30.50
CA THR A 4 -45.36 3.26 -29.25
C THR A 4 -44.29 2.24 -28.90
N GLU A 5 -43.03 2.60 -29.13
CA GLU A 5 -41.86 1.89 -28.64
C GLU A 5 -41.85 1.94 -27.11
N LYS A 6 -42.08 0.79 -26.48
CA LYS A 6 -41.74 0.58 -25.07
C LYS A 6 -40.23 0.44 -24.96
N ALA A 7 -39.57 1.47 -24.44
CA ALA A 7 -38.19 1.39 -23.97
C ALA A 7 -38.10 0.31 -22.87
N LYS A 8 -37.39 -0.78 -23.17
CA LYS A 8 -36.96 -1.77 -22.18
C LYS A 8 -35.99 -1.08 -21.22
N SER A 9 -36.47 -0.80 -20.01
CA SER A 9 -35.61 -0.52 -18.87
C SER A 9 -34.80 -1.79 -18.59
N GLN A 10 -33.49 -1.72 -18.80
CA GLN A 10 -32.58 -2.78 -18.37
C GLN A 10 -32.57 -2.80 -16.84
N ASP A 11 -33.16 -3.84 -16.26
CA ASP A 11 -32.98 -4.18 -14.86
C ASP A 11 -31.50 -4.55 -14.62
N ILE A 12 -30.73 -3.55 -14.19
CA ILE A 12 -29.39 -3.75 -13.65
C ILE A 12 -29.59 -4.38 -12.26
N SER A 13 -29.30 -5.67 -12.16
CA SER A 13 -29.28 -6.41 -10.90
C SER A 13 -28.45 -5.65 -9.85
N PRO A 14 -28.95 -5.38 -8.62
CA PRO A 14 -28.26 -4.55 -7.63
C PRO A 14 -27.19 -5.37 -6.89
N SER A 15 -26.15 -5.77 -7.61
CA SER A 15 -24.98 -6.45 -7.06
C SER A 15 -24.03 -5.43 -6.44
N SER A 16 -24.03 -5.35 -5.11
CA SER A 16 -22.94 -4.81 -4.26
C SER A 16 -22.30 -3.50 -4.72
N LEU A 17 -23.11 -2.50 -5.12
CA LEU A 17 -22.56 -1.20 -5.49
C LEU A 17 -21.80 -0.57 -4.30
N HIS A 18 -20.61 -0.09 -4.62
CA HIS A 18 -19.76 0.68 -3.71
C HIS A 18 -20.48 1.98 -3.33
N PRO A 19 -20.44 2.44 -2.07
CA PRO A 19 -21.24 3.58 -1.62
C PRO A 19 -20.93 4.87 -2.40
N LEU A 20 -19.67 5.03 -2.82
CA LEU A 20 -19.24 6.19 -3.63
C LEU A 20 -19.53 6.04 -5.14
N GLN A 21 -20.16 4.95 -5.58
CA GLN A 21 -20.71 4.85 -6.94
C GLN A 21 -22.15 5.40 -7.00
N ASN A 22 -22.82 5.55 -5.85
CA ASN A 22 -24.15 6.14 -5.78
C ASN A 22 -24.05 7.67 -5.65
N GLY A 23 -24.28 8.40 -6.75
CA GLY A 23 -24.24 9.86 -6.76
C GLY A 23 -25.28 10.54 -5.86
N ALA A 24 -26.40 9.87 -5.55
CA ALA A 24 -27.38 10.39 -4.59
C ALA A 24 -26.87 10.28 -3.15
N PHE A 25 -26.22 9.16 -2.80
CA PHE A 25 -25.56 8.98 -1.51
C PHE A 25 -24.45 10.03 -1.27
N ILE A 26 -23.61 10.30 -2.27
CA ILE A 26 -22.55 11.31 -2.15
C ILE A 26 -23.13 12.70 -1.88
N ARG A 27 -24.24 13.06 -2.54
CA ARG A 27 -24.92 14.34 -2.30
C ARG A 27 -25.43 14.45 -0.86
N GLU A 28 -26.02 13.38 -0.33
CA GLU A 28 -26.46 13.32 1.08
C GLU A 28 -25.27 13.42 2.05
N LEU A 29 -24.17 12.73 1.75
CA LEU A 29 -22.93 12.76 2.52
C LEU A 29 -22.33 14.17 2.57
N ILE A 30 -22.18 14.83 1.43
CA ILE A 30 -21.65 16.21 1.37
C ILE A 30 -22.61 17.18 2.07
N ALA A 31 -23.93 17.02 1.89
CA ALA A 31 -24.93 17.88 2.53
C ALA A 31 -24.89 17.77 4.06
N LEU A 32 -24.67 16.57 4.61
CA LEU A 32 -24.54 16.34 6.05
C LEU A 32 -23.39 17.19 6.64
N PHE A 33 -22.20 17.09 6.05
CA PHE A 33 -21.00 17.80 6.53
C PHE A 33 -20.99 19.29 6.19
N ARG A 34 -21.78 19.75 5.21
CA ARG A 34 -22.00 21.19 4.96
C ARG A 34 -22.98 21.81 5.96
N LYS A 35 -24.02 21.09 6.38
CA LYS A 35 -25.01 21.57 7.36
C LYS A 35 -24.46 21.60 8.78
N GLN A 36 -23.49 20.74 9.09
CA GLN A 36 -22.84 20.66 10.39
C GLN A 36 -21.33 20.85 10.23
N PRO A 37 -20.84 22.11 10.23
CA PRO A 37 -19.40 22.39 10.12
C PRO A 37 -18.62 21.94 11.37
N ILE A 38 -19.33 21.62 12.45
CA ILE A 38 -18.79 21.06 13.68
C ILE A 38 -18.60 19.55 13.49
N THR A 39 -17.48 19.04 13.98
CA THR A 39 -17.11 17.62 13.88
C THR A 39 -18.18 16.70 14.50
N LEU A 40 -18.63 15.69 13.75
CA LEU A 40 -19.62 14.73 14.22
C LEU A 40 -18.98 13.65 15.10
N SER A 41 -19.59 13.32 16.24
CA SER A 41 -19.15 12.16 17.03
C SER A 41 -19.47 10.83 16.31
N SER A 42 -18.85 9.73 16.75
CA SER A 42 -19.08 8.43 16.10
C SER A 42 -20.54 7.96 16.14
N SER A 43 -21.26 8.24 17.23
CA SER A 43 -22.66 7.83 17.39
C SER A 43 -23.56 8.67 16.49
N GLN A 44 -23.40 10.00 16.53
CA GLN A 44 -24.14 10.95 15.68
C GLN A 44 -23.94 10.65 14.19
N LEU A 45 -22.72 10.28 13.78
CA LEU A 45 -22.45 9.97 12.39
C LEU A 45 -23.12 8.65 11.93
N ILE A 46 -23.13 7.63 12.79
CA ILE A 46 -23.81 6.35 12.48
C ILE A 46 -25.32 6.56 12.39
N GLU A 47 -25.88 7.36 13.30
CA GLU A 47 -27.29 7.74 13.31
C GLU A 47 -27.66 8.54 12.06
N ALA A 48 -26.87 9.55 11.70
CA ALA A 48 -27.07 10.33 10.48
C ALA A 48 -27.07 9.43 9.22
N PHE A 49 -26.13 8.49 9.11
CA PHE A 49 -26.11 7.55 7.99
C PHE A 49 -27.29 6.59 7.96
N SER A 50 -27.91 6.30 9.10
CA SER A 50 -29.13 5.46 9.14
C SER A 50 -30.35 6.18 8.57
N GLN A 51 -30.33 7.51 8.51
CA GLN A 51 -31.40 8.35 7.97
C GLN A 51 -31.23 8.65 6.48
N PHE A 52 -30.14 8.21 5.85
CA PHE A 52 -29.89 8.45 4.42
C PHE A 52 -30.89 7.68 3.56
N LYS A 53 -31.59 8.39 2.67
CA LYS A 53 -32.59 7.77 1.78
C LYS A 53 -31.91 6.91 0.71
N HIS A 54 -30.68 7.24 0.35
CA HIS A 54 -29.95 6.59 -0.74
C HIS A 54 -28.79 5.71 -0.25
N LEU A 55 -28.92 5.13 0.94
CA LEU A 55 -27.93 4.19 1.45
C LEU A 55 -27.91 2.93 0.56
N PRO A 56 -26.74 2.48 0.05
CA PRO A 56 -26.70 1.33 -0.84
C PRO A 56 -27.14 0.05 -0.13
N TYR A 57 -27.76 -0.87 -0.88
CA TYR A 57 -28.28 -2.13 -0.35
C TYR A 57 -27.19 -2.92 0.39
N ARG A 58 -27.51 -3.40 1.62
CA ARG A 58 -26.61 -4.11 2.57
C ARG A 58 -25.55 -3.27 3.29
N TRP A 59 -25.53 -1.95 3.09
CA TRP A 59 -24.70 -1.05 3.87
C TRP A 59 -25.45 -0.58 5.12
N SER A 60 -24.77 -0.63 6.27
CA SER A 60 -25.25 0.00 7.51
C SER A 60 -24.40 1.24 7.79
N GLY A 61 -24.92 2.19 8.57
CA GLY A 61 -24.16 3.40 8.95
C GLY A 61 -22.78 3.08 9.53
N ARG A 62 -22.67 2.00 10.31
CA ARG A 62 -21.37 1.52 10.81
C ARG A 62 -20.42 1.07 9.70
N LYS A 63 -20.91 0.31 8.71
CA LYS A 63 -20.09 -0.14 7.57
C LYS A 63 -19.65 1.04 6.72
N VAL A 64 -20.55 2.00 6.48
CA VAL A 64 -20.24 3.23 5.74
C VAL A 64 -19.15 4.04 6.46
N LYS A 65 -19.28 4.26 7.78
CA LYS A 65 -18.25 4.95 8.55
C LYS A 65 -16.88 4.28 8.43
N ILE A 66 -16.84 2.96 8.66
CA ILE A 66 -15.59 2.18 8.60
C ILE A 66 -14.96 2.31 7.21
N PHE A 67 -15.78 2.17 6.17
CA PHE A 67 -15.34 2.28 4.80
C PHE A 67 -14.77 3.66 4.48
N LEU A 68 -15.50 4.74 4.78
CA LEU A 68 -15.03 6.11 4.52
C LEU A 68 -13.73 6.43 5.28
N SER A 69 -13.58 5.93 6.52
CA SER A 69 -12.33 6.08 7.26
C SER A 69 -11.18 5.27 6.68
N GLN A 70 -11.44 4.05 6.20
CA GLN A 70 -10.41 3.21 5.59
C GLN A 70 -9.90 3.76 4.25
N GLN A 71 -10.78 4.41 3.49
CA GLN A 71 -10.42 5.06 2.22
C GLN A 71 -9.83 6.46 2.40
N GLY A 72 -9.71 6.96 3.63
CA GLY A 72 -9.15 8.27 3.91
C GLY A 72 -10.10 9.44 3.68
N PHE A 73 -11.34 9.22 3.26
CA PHE A 73 -12.35 10.28 3.10
C PHE A 73 -12.86 10.83 4.43
N LEU A 74 -12.72 10.06 5.52
CA LEU A 74 -13.20 10.43 6.84
C LEU A 74 -12.08 10.33 7.88
N SER A 75 -11.62 11.47 8.38
CA SER A 75 -10.57 11.54 9.41
C SER A 75 -11.17 11.89 10.78
N TYR A 76 -10.56 11.39 11.85
CA TYR A 76 -10.97 11.73 13.21
C TYR A 76 -10.07 12.83 13.77
N GLN A 77 -10.64 13.99 14.05
CA GLN A 77 -9.96 15.11 14.66
C GLN A 77 -10.08 15.03 16.19
N ARG A 78 -8.93 15.13 16.87
CA ARG A 78 -8.85 15.09 18.36
C ARG A 78 -8.92 16.47 19.01
N SER A 79 -8.75 17.56 18.26
CA SER A 79 -8.93 18.93 18.77
C SER A 79 -10.39 19.16 19.13
N LYS A 80 -10.68 20.05 20.09
CA LYS A 80 -12.05 20.36 20.49
C LYS A 80 -12.71 21.31 19.46
N PRO A 81 -13.94 21.04 19.00
CA PRO A 81 -14.76 19.85 19.28
C PRO A 81 -14.17 18.62 18.56
N ALA A 82 -14.11 17.49 19.27
CA ALA A 82 -13.55 16.26 18.74
C ALA A 82 -14.62 15.50 17.94
N GLY A 83 -14.24 14.96 16.79
CA GLY A 83 -15.15 14.21 15.94
C GLY A 83 -14.59 13.96 14.55
N TYR A 84 -15.46 13.58 13.64
CA TYR A 84 -15.08 13.23 12.27
C TYR A 84 -15.20 14.42 11.33
N ILE A 85 -14.24 14.52 10.41
CA ILE A 85 -14.21 15.46 9.30
C ILE A 85 -14.23 14.67 7.98
N LEU A 86 -15.02 15.16 7.04
CA LEU A 86 -15.06 14.65 5.67
C LEU A 86 -14.11 15.43 4.77
N ASP A 87 -13.23 14.72 4.07
CA ASP A 87 -12.41 15.30 3.01
C ASP A 87 -13.19 15.30 1.70
N ILE A 88 -13.84 16.44 1.42
CA ILE A 88 -14.66 16.63 0.21
C ILE A 88 -13.79 16.60 -1.05
N SER A 89 -12.58 17.14 -1.00
CA SER A 89 -11.65 17.18 -2.13
C SER A 89 -11.25 15.78 -2.57
N ALA A 90 -10.94 14.90 -1.62
CA ALA A 90 -10.63 13.51 -1.91
C ALA A 90 -11.81 12.76 -2.56
N ILE A 91 -13.05 13.04 -2.16
CA ILE A 91 -14.25 12.44 -2.75
C ILE A 91 -14.43 12.90 -4.21
N ASP A 92 -14.20 14.19 -4.49
CA ASP A 92 -14.31 14.73 -5.84
C ASP A 92 -13.22 14.19 -6.77
N GLU A 93 -11.99 14.02 -6.29
CA GLU A 93 -10.91 13.36 -7.03
C GLU A 93 -11.22 11.90 -7.35
N PHE A 94 -11.78 11.16 -6.39
CA PHE A 94 -12.20 9.78 -6.58
C PHE A 94 -13.26 9.66 -7.69
N ARG A 95 -14.22 10.60 -7.71
CA ARG A 95 -15.26 10.65 -8.75
C ARG A 95 -14.67 10.96 -10.13
N LYS A 96 -13.72 11.89 -10.23
CA LYS A 96 -13.04 12.21 -11.50
C LYS A 96 -12.29 11.00 -12.04
N LYS A 97 -11.59 10.23 -11.19
CA LYS A 97 -10.87 9.01 -11.60
C LYS A 97 -11.82 7.90 -12.07
N GLY A 98 -12.97 7.74 -11.42
CA GLY A 98 -13.99 6.74 -11.83
C GLY A 98 -14.63 7.03 -13.20
N ILE A 99 -14.78 8.29 -13.58
CA ILE A 99 -15.31 8.69 -14.91
C ILE A 99 -14.30 8.36 -16.02
N ILE A 100 -13.00 8.53 -15.75
CA ILE A 100 -11.92 8.29 -16.73
C ILE A 100 -11.77 6.78 -17.02
N GLU A 101 -12.00 5.89 -16.06
CA GLU A 101 -11.89 4.44 -16.26
C GLU A 101 -13.06 3.82 -17.06
N GLU A 102 -14.25 4.43 -17.05
CA GLU A 102 -15.38 3.97 -17.87
C GLU A 102 -15.26 4.37 -19.34
N GLU A 103 -14.67 5.54 -19.65
CA GLU A 103 -14.46 5.97 -21.05
C GLU A 103 -13.38 5.13 -21.76
N VAL A 104 -12.36 4.64 -21.04
CA VAL A 104 -11.29 3.82 -21.62
C VAL A 104 -11.75 2.40 -21.96
N LYS A 105 -12.78 1.87 -21.27
CA LYS A 105 -13.30 0.51 -21.51
C LYS A 105 -14.28 0.41 -22.67
N LYS A 106 -14.75 1.53 -23.22
CA LYS A 106 -15.74 1.54 -24.31
C LYS A 106 -15.14 1.58 -25.73
N SER A 107 -13.82 1.68 -25.88
CA SER A 107 -13.17 1.97 -27.17
C SER A 107 -12.26 0.87 -27.74
N LYS A 108 -12.24 -0.36 -27.19
CA LYS A 108 -11.46 -1.47 -27.80
C LYS A 108 -12.21 -2.80 -27.80
N SER A 109 -12.97 -3.04 -28.86
CA SER A 109 -13.33 -4.39 -29.30
C SER A 109 -13.30 -4.44 -30.83
N GLU A 110 -12.18 -4.86 -31.43
CA GLU A 110 -12.21 -5.52 -32.74
C GLU A 110 -10.87 -6.20 -33.09
N SER A 111 -10.93 -7.53 -33.26
CA SER A 111 -10.03 -8.39 -34.06
C SER A 111 -8.55 -8.50 -33.60
N SER A 112 -7.79 -9.58 -33.78
CA SER A 112 -7.96 -10.91 -34.35
C SER A 112 -6.78 -11.80 -33.92
N LYS A 113 -7.03 -13.12 -33.86
CA LYS A 113 -6.15 -14.30 -34.08
C LYS A 113 -4.68 -14.32 -33.57
N LYS A 114 -4.38 -15.38 -32.81
CA LYS A 114 -3.03 -15.90 -32.46
C LYS A 114 -2.14 -16.14 -33.70
N PRO A 115 -0.80 -16.17 -33.51
CA PRO A 115 -0.14 -17.46 -33.40
C PRO A 115 0.80 -17.59 -32.18
N LYS A 116 1.13 -18.85 -31.89
CA LYS A 116 1.83 -19.40 -30.73
C LYS A 116 3.31 -19.56 -31.10
N ILE A 117 4.25 -18.92 -30.38
CA ILE A 117 5.62 -19.42 -30.21
C ILE A 117 6.06 -19.21 -28.76
N SER A 118 6.58 -20.32 -28.23
CA SER A 118 7.30 -20.56 -26.99
C SER A 118 8.39 -19.54 -26.67
N SER A 119 8.38 -18.99 -25.45
CA SER A 119 9.54 -19.03 -24.53
C SER A 119 9.14 -18.49 -23.15
N THR A 120 9.31 -19.35 -22.16
CA THR A 120 9.66 -19.09 -20.75
C THR A 120 9.60 -17.64 -20.25
N SER A 121 8.61 -17.32 -19.43
CA SER A 121 8.87 -16.73 -18.10
C SER A 121 7.62 -16.76 -17.23
N ILE A 122 7.83 -17.27 -16.03
CA ILE A 122 6.89 -17.45 -14.94
C ILE A 122 6.49 -16.05 -14.44
N THR A 123 5.44 -15.48 -15.02
CA THR A 123 4.84 -14.24 -14.51
C THR A 123 3.32 -14.29 -14.60
N VAL A 124 2.74 -15.45 -14.29
CA VAL A 124 1.31 -15.56 -13.98
C VAL A 124 1.12 -15.05 -12.55
N SER A 125 1.06 -13.72 -12.45
CA SER A 125 0.23 -12.95 -11.51
C SER A 125 0.24 -13.38 -10.04
N GLN A 126 1.30 -13.06 -9.29
CA GLN A 126 1.22 -13.02 -7.81
C GLN A 126 0.05 -12.12 -7.33
N GLU A 127 -0.34 -11.13 -8.14
CA GLU A 127 -1.45 -10.21 -7.86
C GLU A 127 -2.82 -10.89 -7.86
N SER A 128 -3.08 -11.91 -8.69
CA SER A 128 -4.41 -12.53 -8.76
C SER A 128 -4.70 -13.44 -7.56
N ILE A 129 -3.67 -14.12 -7.04
CA ILE A 129 -3.81 -14.98 -5.86
C ILE A 129 -3.89 -14.15 -4.57
N LEU A 130 -3.25 -12.97 -4.54
CA LEU A 130 -3.29 -12.07 -3.39
C LEU A 130 -4.55 -11.18 -3.32
N GLN A 131 -5.26 -11.00 -4.44
CA GLN A 131 -6.53 -10.25 -4.50
C GLN A 131 -7.75 -11.07 -4.05
N THR A 132 -7.76 -12.37 -4.31
CA THR A 132 -8.77 -13.31 -3.81
C THR A 132 -8.16 -14.17 -2.72
N ILE A 133 -8.31 -13.78 -1.45
CA ILE A 133 -8.03 -14.68 -0.33
C ILE A 133 -8.86 -15.95 -0.59
N PRO A 134 -8.24 -17.12 -0.78
CA PRO A 134 -8.99 -18.35 -0.99
C PRO A 134 -9.96 -18.52 0.17
N ASN A 135 -11.21 -18.87 -0.12
CA ASN A 135 -12.24 -19.00 0.91
C ASN A 135 -11.99 -20.28 1.71
N PHE A 136 -11.06 -20.20 2.66
CA PHE A 136 -10.72 -21.32 3.52
C PHE A 136 -11.86 -21.61 4.51
N PRO A 137 -12.10 -22.88 4.84
CA PRO A 137 -13.07 -23.25 5.86
C PRO A 137 -12.85 -22.49 7.18
N GLN A 138 -13.94 -21.99 7.76
CA GLN A 138 -13.85 -21.15 8.95
C GLN A 138 -13.21 -21.87 10.15
N TYR A 139 -13.33 -23.18 10.25
CA TYR A 139 -12.72 -23.97 11.33
C TYR A 139 -11.19 -23.92 11.28
N LEU A 140 -10.58 -23.91 10.08
CA LEU A 140 -9.14 -23.75 9.91
C LEU A 140 -8.68 -22.35 10.32
N LEU A 141 -9.40 -21.32 9.87
CA LEU A 141 -9.10 -19.95 10.26
C LEU A 141 -9.27 -19.74 11.77
N LYS A 142 -10.22 -20.43 12.40
CA LYS A 142 -10.48 -20.35 13.85
C LYS A 142 -9.31 -20.87 14.70
N ARG A 143 -8.51 -21.81 14.18
CA ARG A 143 -7.29 -22.33 14.86
C ARG A 143 -6.16 -21.30 14.91
N MET A 144 -6.12 -20.34 13.99
CA MET A 144 -5.13 -19.26 14.07
C MET A 144 -5.43 -18.31 15.24
N PRO A 145 -4.39 -17.80 15.92
CA PRO A 145 -4.52 -16.66 16.81
C PRO A 145 -5.20 -15.48 16.12
N LYS A 146 -5.94 -14.67 16.90
CA LYS A 146 -6.73 -13.54 16.38
C LYS A 146 -5.88 -12.56 15.56
N GLN A 147 -4.64 -12.33 16.00
CA GLN A 147 -3.67 -11.45 15.36
C GLN A 147 -3.26 -11.98 13.99
N ALA A 148 -2.88 -13.27 13.91
CA ALA A 148 -2.53 -13.92 12.65
C ALA A 148 -3.71 -13.98 11.67
N ARG A 149 -4.91 -14.26 12.16
CA ARG A 149 -6.13 -14.23 11.34
C ARG A 149 -6.41 -12.83 10.78
N SER A 150 -6.16 -11.79 11.59
CA SER A 150 -6.27 -10.41 11.14
C SER A 150 -5.22 -10.10 10.08
N ALA A 151 -3.98 -10.52 10.28
CA ALA A 151 -2.87 -10.34 9.34
C ALA A 151 -3.16 -11.01 7.98
N PHE A 152 -3.61 -12.26 8.03
CA PHE A 152 -3.95 -13.06 6.85
C PHE A 152 -5.04 -12.41 6.00
N ARG A 153 -6.03 -11.79 6.67
CA ARG A 153 -7.18 -11.13 6.03
C ARG A 153 -6.87 -9.75 5.44
N LEU A 154 -5.68 -9.20 5.66
CA LEU A 154 -5.34 -7.88 5.12
C LEU A 154 -5.29 -7.93 3.60
N GLY A 155 -5.97 -6.97 2.96
CA GLY A 155 -5.85 -6.74 1.52
C GLY A 155 -4.51 -6.11 1.15
N LEU A 156 -4.11 -6.21 -0.11
CA LEU A 156 -2.85 -5.64 -0.61
C LEU A 156 -2.72 -4.14 -0.34
N SER A 157 -3.78 -3.37 -0.61
CA SER A 157 -3.83 -1.93 -0.34
C SER A 157 -3.61 -1.60 1.14
N GLN A 158 -4.19 -2.41 2.03
CA GLN A 158 -4.01 -2.25 3.47
C GLN A 158 -2.57 -2.51 3.87
N ILE A 159 -1.95 -3.60 3.39
CA ILE A 159 -0.54 -3.92 3.66
C ILE A 159 0.36 -2.77 3.21
N ASN A 160 0.12 -2.23 2.01
CA ASN A 160 0.86 -1.09 1.48
C ASN A 160 0.68 0.21 2.30
N SER A 161 -0.36 0.33 3.12
CA SER A 161 -0.55 1.49 4.01
C SER A 161 0.11 1.35 5.39
N LEU A 162 0.56 0.15 5.78
CA LEU A 162 1.12 -0.08 7.12
C LEU A 162 2.54 0.49 7.23
N SER A 163 3.07 0.65 8.45
CA SER A 163 4.49 0.91 8.66
C SER A 163 5.32 -0.37 8.55
N SER A 164 6.62 -0.29 8.23
CA SER A 164 7.49 -1.49 8.14
C SER A 164 7.48 -2.30 9.43
N LYS A 165 7.63 -1.66 10.60
CA LYS A 165 7.52 -2.32 11.91
C LYS A 165 6.21 -3.11 12.08
N LYS A 166 5.09 -2.58 11.58
CA LYS A 166 3.81 -3.27 11.67
C LYS A 166 3.72 -4.42 10.68
N ILE A 167 4.34 -4.32 9.51
CA ILE A 167 4.47 -5.42 8.55
C ILE A 167 5.30 -6.55 9.17
N ASP A 168 6.43 -6.24 9.79
CA ASP A 168 7.32 -7.21 10.45
C ASP A 168 6.57 -7.99 11.54
N ILE A 169 5.83 -7.30 12.41
CA ILE A 169 4.98 -7.93 13.43
C ILE A 169 3.92 -8.86 12.81
N MET A 170 3.34 -8.49 11.66
CA MET A 170 2.34 -9.33 10.99
C MET A 170 2.98 -10.58 10.37
N ILE A 171 4.21 -10.46 9.83
CA ILE A 171 5.01 -11.60 9.35
C ILE A 171 5.29 -12.56 10.50
N GLU A 172 5.69 -12.07 11.67
CA GLU A 172 5.93 -12.89 12.86
C GLU A 172 4.67 -13.66 13.27
N TYR A 173 3.51 -12.99 13.32
CA TYR A 173 2.25 -13.65 13.66
C TYR A 173 1.86 -14.73 12.65
N LEU A 174 2.06 -14.49 11.35
CA LEU A 174 1.76 -15.47 10.30
C LEU A 174 2.72 -16.66 10.36
N THR A 175 4.02 -16.39 10.57
CA THR A 175 5.05 -17.42 10.73
C THR A 175 4.74 -18.32 11.92
N ALA A 176 4.40 -17.74 13.08
CA ALA A 176 4.01 -18.51 14.25
C ALA A 176 2.72 -19.32 14.00
N ALA A 177 1.75 -18.74 13.27
CA ALA A 177 0.49 -19.41 13.00
C ALA A 177 0.62 -20.65 12.09
N LYS A 178 1.66 -20.72 11.25
CA LYS A 178 1.94 -21.85 10.38
C LYS A 178 2.10 -23.18 11.15
N ILE A 179 2.66 -23.12 12.37
CA ILE A 179 2.93 -24.29 13.21
C ILE A 179 1.65 -25.03 13.62
N PHE A 180 0.49 -24.36 13.60
CA PHE A 180 -0.79 -24.98 13.96
C PHE A 180 -1.38 -25.87 12.87
N PHE A 181 -0.75 -26.01 11.71
CA PHE A 181 -1.31 -26.72 10.55
C PHE A 181 -0.40 -27.87 10.11
N ASP A 182 -1.01 -29.01 9.81
CA ASP A 182 -0.33 -30.21 9.34
C ASP A 182 -0.45 -30.30 7.81
N THR A 183 0.70 -30.21 7.14
CA THR A 183 0.79 -30.24 5.67
C THR A 183 0.42 -31.59 5.05
N SER A 184 0.22 -32.62 5.86
CA SER A 184 -0.27 -33.94 5.42
C SER A 184 -1.73 -33.88 4.98
N TYR A 185 -2.52 -32.92 5.48
CA TYR A 185 -3.92 -32.72 5.09
C TYR A 185 -4.03 -31.71 3.94
N THR A 186 -4.74 -32.05 2.87
CA THR A 186 -4.83 -31.21 1.64
C THR A 186 -5.27 -29.78 1.92
N ASN A 187 -6.34 -29.58 2.69
CA ASN A 187 -6.88 -28.24 2.99
C ASN A 187 -5.94 -27.41 3.87
N GLU A 188 -5.19 -28.06 4.76
CA GLU A 188 -4.22 -27.38 5.63
C GLU A 188 -2.95 -27.03 4.86
N ARG A 189 -2.51 -27.91 3.95
CA ARG A 189 -1.41 -27.64 3.02
C ARG A 189 -1.66 -26.42 2.15
N GLU A 190 -2.87 -26.29 1.58
CA GLU A 190 -3.25 -25.12 0.79
C GLU A 190 -3.24 -23.83 1.62
N LEU A 191 -3.70 -23.91 2.86
CA LEU A 191 -3.68 -22.78 3.79
C LEU A 191 -2.25 -22.36 4.15
N VAL A 192 -1.38 -23.32 4.44
CA VAL A 192 0.05 -23.09 4.70
C VAL A 192 0.71 -22.43 3.49
N ALA A 193 0.44 -22.92 2.28
CA ALA A 193 0.96 -22.32 1.05
C ALA A 193 0.50 -20.86 0.88
N ALA A 194 -0.78 -20.56 1.18
CA ALA A 194 -1.30 -19.20 1.14
C ALA A 194 -0.66 -18.30 2.21
N ILE A 195 -0.40 -18.82 3.42
CA ILE A 195 0.33 -18.10 4.47
C ILE A 195 1.75 -17.79 4.01
N ASP A 196 2.47 -18.76 3.43
CA ASP A 196 3.84 -18.59 2.94
C ASP A 196 3.92 -17.53 1.83
N GLN A 197 2.97 -17.55 0.87
CA GLN A 197 2.88 -16.50 -0.15
C GLN A 197 2.64 -15.12 0.46
N LYS A 198 1.77 -15.03 1.48
CA LYS A 198 1.48 -13.77 2.17
C LYS A 198 2.70 -13.24 2.91
N ILE A 199 3.41 -14.11 3.62
CA ILE A 199 4.66 -13.78 4.31
C ILE A 199 5.68 -13.25 3.31
N ARG A 200 5.91 -13.98 2.21
CA ARG A 200 6.87 -13.57 1.18
C ARG A 200 6.57 -12.18 0.64
N PHE A 201 5.32 -11.92 0.27
CA PHE A 201 4.91 -10.61 -0.22
C PHE A 201 5.12 -9.49 0.81
N MET A 202 4.76 -9.74 2.08
CA MET A 202 5.00 -8.78 3.16
C MET A 202 6.50 -8.53 3.39
N SER A 203 7.32 -9.58 3.32
CA SER A 203 8.78 -9.48 3.46
C SER A 203 9.41 -8.63 2.36
N GLU A 204 9.00 -8.85 1.10
CA GLU A 204 9.48 -8.05 -0.05
C GLU A 204 9.16 -6.55 0.13
N ILE A 205 7.95 -6.22 0.64
CA ILE A 205 7.59 -4.84 0.95
C ILE A 205 8.42 -4.28 2.11
N SER A 206 8.59 -5.06 3.18
CA SER A 206 9.34 -4.61 4.35
C SER A 206 10.79 -4.32 3.99
N GLU A 207 11.42 -5.24 3.26
CA GLU A 207 12.80 -5.11 2.76
C GLU A 207 12.95 -3.87 1.87
N LYS A 208 12.06 -3.68 0.88
CA LYS A 208 12.08 -2.50 0.01
C LYS A 208 12.05 -1.20 0.82
N ARG A 209 11.19 -1.12 1.83
CA ARG A 209 11.07 0.08 2.68
C ARG A 209 12.26 0.26 3.61
N HIS A 210 12.82 -0.83 4.10
CA HIS A 210 14.04 -0.76 4.90
C HIS A 210 15.18 -0.17 4.06
N ASN A 211 15.33 -0.64 2.82
CA ASN A 211 16.31 -0.11 1.87
C ASN A 211 16.05 1.37 1.55
N GLU A 212 14.81 1.76 1.24
CA GLU A 212 14.47 3.18 1.00
C GLU A 212 14.78 4.08 2.22
N ASN A 213 14.57 3.58 3.44
CA ASN A 213 14.87 4.32 4.66
C ASN A 213 16.37 4.43 4.89
N VAL A 214 17.12 3.34 4.65
CA VAL A 214 18.58 3.33 4.67
C VAL A 214 19.12 4.37 3.69
N ASP A 215 18.62 4.40 2.46
CA ASP A 215 19.02 5.36 1.44
C ASP A 215 18.75 6.81 1.90
N LYS A 216 17.58 7.09 2.45
CA LYS A 216 17.24 8.43 2.98
C LYS A 216 18.16 8.85 4.12
N ILE A 217 18.43 7.96 5.08
CA ILE A 217 19.32 8.26 6.22
C ILE A 217 20.75 8.44 5.72
N PHE A 218 21.21 7.60 4.81
CA PHE A 218 22.51 7.71 4.16
C PHE A 218 22.63 9.05 3.45
N GLN A 219 21.72 9.39 2.53
CA GLN A 219 21.77 10.63 1.77
C GLN A 219 21.77 11.86 2.67
N LYS A 220 20.91 11.88 3.70
CA LYS A 220 20.88 12.97 4.68
C LYS A 220 22.22 13.11 5.40
N THR A 221 22.76 11.99 5.89
CA THR A 221 24.02 12.00 6.65
C THR A 221 25.20 12.37 5.75
N PHE A 222 25.33 11.73 4.60
CA PHE A 222 26.40 11.96 3.64
C PHE A 222 26.40 13.41 3.15
N THR A 223 25.25 13.93 2.74
CA THR A 223 25.10 15.30 2.23
C THR A 223 25.45 16.34 3.30
N GLU A 224 25.10 16.12 4.57
CA GLU A 224 25.49 17.00 5.68
C GLU A 224 27.03 17.12 5.82
N PHE A 225 27.75 16.00 5.76
CA PHE A 225 29.21 16.01 5.81
C PHE A 225 29.84 16.56 4.53
N TYR A 226 29.26 16.24 3.39
CA TYR A 226 29.74 16.69 2.09
C TYR A 226 29.64 18.21 1.95
N ASN A 227 28.46 18.78 2.23
CA ASN A 227 28.22 20.23 2.13
C ASN A 227 29.02 21.03 3.17
N SER A 228 29.35 20.43 4.32
CA SER A 228 30.24 21.07 5.31
C SER A 228 31.73 20.97 4.94
N GLY A 229 32.07 20.44 3.75
CA GLY A 229 33.45 20.30 3.28
C GLY A 229 34.29 19.28 4.05
N LYS A 230 33.67 18.47 4.92
CA LYS A 230 34.40 17.51 5.77
C LYS A 230 35.08 16.40 4.97
N PHE A 231 34.64 16.17 3.74
CA PHE A 231 35.23 15.19 2.82
C PHE A 231 36.16 15.82 1.79
N SER A 232 36.30 17.15 1.74
CA SER A 232 37.04 17.84 0.68
C SER A 232 38.51 17.41 0.58
N SER A 233 39.19 17.26 1.72
CA SER A 233 40.58 16.78 1.72
C SER A 233 40.72 15.33 1.27
N ILE A 234 39.73 14.48 1.58
CA ILE A 234 39.71 13.07 1.19
C ILE A 234 39.46 12.97 -0.32
N ILE A 235 38.48 13.70 -0.84
CA ILE A 235 38.10 13.72 -2.27
C ILE A 235 39.21 14.36 -3.13
N LYS A 236 39.92 15.37 -2.61
CA LYS A 236 41.08 15.95 -3.32
C LYS A 236 42.15 14.89 -3.57
N ASN A 237 42.45 14.08 -2.56
CA ASN A 237 43.47 13.01 -2.63
C ASN A 237 43.01 11.76 -3.41
N TRP A 238 41.75 11.68 -3.82
CA TRP A 238 41.26 10.60 -4.70
C TRP A 238 41.84 10.78 -6.11
N GLY A 239 42.47 9.71 -6.61
CA GLY A 239 43.21 9.66 -7.89
C GLY A 239 44.71 9.80 -7.68
N GLU A 240 45.13 10.76 -6.84
CA GLU A 240 46.55 11.01 -6.56
C GLU A 240 47.15 10.05 -5.53
N LYS A 241 46.40 9.72 -4.47
CA LYS A 241 46.89 8.90 -3.34
C LYS A 241 46.08 7.63 -3.08
N TYR A 242 44.79 7.66 -3.43
CA TYR A 242 43.85 6.59 -3.08
C TYR A 242 42.99 6.20 -4.28
N GLN A 243 42.73 4.90 -4.40
CA GLN A 243 41.65 4.35 -5.24
C GLN A 243 40.28 4.66 -4.61
N ILE A 244 39.21 4.51 -5.39
CA ILE A 244 37.86 4.90 -4.98
C ILE A 244 37.38 4.12 -3.74
N GLU A 245 37.76 2.85 -3.60
CA GLU A 245 37.45 2.00 -2.45
C GLU A 245 38.11 2.52 -1.16
N GLU A 246 39.37 2.95 -1.25
CA GLU A 246 40.10 3.52 -0.12
C GLU A 246 39.56 4.91 0.24
N CYS A 247 39.20 5.72 -0.76
CA CYS A 247 38.48 6.99 -0.55
C CYS A 247 37.17 6.77 0.22
N ALA A 248 36.38 5.77 -0.18
CA ALA A 248 35.14 5.40 0.49
C ALA A 248 35.36 4.92 1.93
N TYR A 249 36.44 4.16 2.18
CA TYR A 249 36.83 3.76 3.52
C TYR A 249 37.20 4.97 4.40
N GLN A 250 37.98 5.91 3.89
CA GLN A 250 38.34 7.13 4.63
C GLN A 250 37.11 8.00 4.94
N ILE A 251 36.18 8.14 3.99
CA ILE A 251 34.91 8.85 4.21
C ILE A 251 34.08 8.15 5.29
N TRP A 252 33.89 6.84 5.20
CA TRP A 252 33.20 6.05 6.23
C TRP A 252 33.83 6.24 7.62
N LYS A 253 35.17 6.16 7.70
CA LYS A 253 35.93 6.39 8.94
C LYS A 253 35.70 7.81 9.48
N LYS A 254 35.65 8.81 8.60
CA LYS A 254 35.38 10.22 8.94
C LYS A 254 33.93 10.46 9.41
N MET A 255 32.96 9.70 8.89
CA MET A 255 31.57 9.75 9.37
C MET A 255 31.43 9.23 10.81
N GLY A 256 32.29 8.31 11.25
CA GLY A 256 32.41 7.87 12.63
C GLY A 256 31.09 7.39 13.23
N ARG A 257 30.69 7.94 14.39
CA ARG A 257 29.45 7.55 15.08
C ARG A 257 28.18 7.78 14.26
N LYS A 258 28.19 8.73 13.31
CA LYS A 258 27.03 8.99 12.45
C LYS A 258 26.83 7.89 11.40
N ALA A 259 27.91 7.20 10.97
CA ALA A 259 27.80 6.03 10.11
C ALA A 259 27.01 4.90 10.78
N LYS A 260 27.19 4.70 12.10
CA LYS A 260 26.48 3.68 12.89
C LYS A 260 24.96 3.88 12.98
N LYS A 261 24.45 5.07 12.62
CA LYS A 261 23.00 5.33 12.55
C LYS A 261 22.36 4.71 11.30
N ILE A 262 23.16 4.35 10.31
CA ILE A 262 22.73 3.67 9.09
C ILE A 262 22.80 2.17 9.41
N LEU A 263 21.64 1.54 9.54
CA LEU A 263 21.52 0.15 10.02
C LEU A 263 21.86 -0.87 8.92
N ILE A 264 23.06 -0.80 8.36
CA ILE A 264 23.58 -1.73 7.35
C ILE A 264 25.02 -2.14 7.68
N SER A 265 25.52 -3.16 6.98
CA SER A 265 26.92 -3.58 7.14
C SER A 265 27.90 -2.50 6.64
N ASP A 266 29.08 -2.43 7.26
CA ASP A 266 30.14 -1.49 6.85
C ASP A 266 30.57 -1.68 5.39
N TYR A 267 30.53 -2.92 4.90
CA TYR A 267 30.78 -3.22 3.49
C TYR A 267 29.71 -2.62 2.57
N ALA A 268 28.42 -2.80 2.90
CA ALA A 268 27.32 -2.23 2.13
C ALA A 268 27.36 -0.70 2.13
N LEU A 269 27.62 -0.09 3.29
CA LEU A 269 27.74 1.36 3.42
C LEU A 269 28.89 1.92 2.57
N ARG A 270 30.06 1.25 2.56
CA ARG A 270 31.18 1.65 1.69
C ARG A 270 30.82 1.54 0.21
N LYS A 271 30.10 0.50 -0.20
CA LYS A 271 29.59 0.41 -1.59
C LYS A 271 28.65 1.55 -1.95
N MET A 272 27.75 1.94 -1.04
CA MET A 272 26.88 3.10 -1.27
C MET A 272 27.68 4.40 -1.42
N ILE A 273 28.72 4.59 -0.62
CA ILE A 273 29.64 5.73 -0.75
C ILE A 273 30.33 5.71 -2.11
N VAL A 274 30.89 4.56 -2.53
CA VAL A 274 31.52 4.40 -3.84
C VAL A 274 30.56 4.80 -4.96
N SER A 275 29.33 4.26 -4.97
CA SER A 275 28.33 4.60 -5.98
C SER A 275 28.03 6.10 -6.01
N THR A 276 27.87 6.72 -4.84
CA THR A 276 27.59 8.16 -4.71
C THR A 276 28.77 9.02 -5.21
N LEU A 277 30.00 8.57 -4.98
CA LEU A 277 31.20 9.26 -5.46
C LEU A 277 31.33 9.16 -6.98
N LYS A 278 31.08 8.00 -7.59
CA LYS A 278 31.06 7.83 -9.04
C LYS A 278 30.01 8.73 -9.71
N GLU A 279 28.84 8.84 -9.09
CA GLU A 279 27.77 9.71 -9.59
C GLU A 279 28.14 11.19 -9.51
N LYS A 280 28.74 11.64 -8.39
CA LYS A 280 29.10 13.06 -8.21
C LYS A 280 30.38 13.48 -8.92
N PHE A 281 31.30 12.56 -9.18
CA PHE A 281 32.60 12.84 -9.79
C PHE A 281 32.93 11.80 -10.86
N PRO A 282 32.16 11.76 -11.97
CA PRO A 282 32.36 10.78 -13.02
C PRO A 282 33.77 10.85 -13.63
N GLU A 283 34.32 12.06 -13.76
CA GLU A 283 35.65 12.32 -14.32
C GLU A 283 36.81 11.71 -13.51
N LYS A 284 36.63 11.50 -12.20
CA LYS A 284 37.62 10.85 -11.34
C LYS A 284 37.46 9.32 -11.28
N SER A 285 36.42 8.79 -11.90
CA SER A 285 36.05 7.37 -11.86
C SER A 285 36.31 6.62 -13.16
N ALA A 286 36.73 7.33 -14.22
CA ALA A 286 37.30 6.77 -15.44
C ALA A 286 38.74 6.31 -15.20
#